data_AF-A0A9D5IJX5-F1
#
_entry.id   AF-A0A9D5IJX5-F1
#
_cell.length_a   1.000
_cell.length_b   1.000
_cell.length_c   1.000
_cell.angle_alpha   90.00
_cell.angle_beta   90.00
_cell.angle_gamma   90.00
#
_symmetry.space_group_name_H-M   'P 1'
#
loop_
_entity.id
_entity.type
_entity.pdbx_description
1 polymer ?
#
loop_
_entity_poly.entity_id
_entity_poly.type
_entity_poly.pdbx_seq_one_letter_code
_entity_poly.pdbx_strand_id
1 'polypeptide(L)'
;MVESQPEAPQPLQPAIDPVNFRVNEDDLLILARHWMGVIHDYQQFLFYYQQSWSSGRRRADHAYDQLDRIAEVIGGDAMKKAWGEVNSELRQRMGEDVWQIYKYGDAEARKRYSDETYGALLSGEVEGQFAESWGDGGDDPPPSESQPALD
;
A
#
# COMPACT_ATOMS: atom_id res chain seq x y z
N MET A 1 57.69 -28.55 42.32
CA MET A 1 56.29 -28.10 42.27
C MET A 1 56.18 -27.17 41.07
N VAL A 2 55.49 -27.60 40.02
CA VAL A 2 55.27 -26.80 38.81
C VAL A 2 53.94 -26.10 39.02
N GLU A 3 54.00 -24.80 39.27
CA GLU A 3 52.83 -23.95 39.46
C GLU A 3 52.15 -23.79 38.09
N SER A 4 51.01 -24.45 37.91
CA SER A 4 50.21 -24.35 36.69
C SER A 4 49.50 -23.00 36.70
N GLN A 5 49.94 -22.11 35.81
CA GLN A 5 49.31 -20.82 35.60
C GLN A 5 47.90 -21.03 35.01
N PRO A 6 46.84 -20.41 35.56
CA PRO A 6 45.49 -20.56 35.01
C PRO A 6 45.42 -19.89 33.63
N GLU A 7 45.05 -20.68 32.63
CA GLU A 7 44.83 -20.24 31.25
C GLU A 7 43.77 -19.14 31.25
N ALA A 8 44.12 -17.96 30.71
CA ALA A 8 43.19 -16.85 30.61
C ALA A 8 41.98 -17.26 29.75
N PRO A 9 40.74 -16.92 30.16
CA PRO A 9 39.56 -17.25 29.37
C PRO A 9 39.70 -16.60 28.00
N GLN A 10 39.68 -17.42 26.94
CA GLN A 10 39.74 -16.90 25.59
C GLN A 10 38.56 -15.95 25.35
N PRO A 11 38.77 -14.81 24.68
CA PRO A 11 37.68 -13.91 24.35
C PRO A 11 36.67 -14.68 23.50
N LEU A 12 35.41 -14.67 23.94
CA LEU A 12 34.29 -15.17 23.16
C LEU A 12 34.30 -14.42 21.81
N GLN A 13 34.74 -15.08 20.76
CA GLN A 13 34.55 -14.53 19.41
C GLN A 13 33.03 -14.39 19.21
N PRO A 14 32.54 -13.23 18.74
CA PRO A 14 31.13 -13.11 18.41
C PRO A 14 30.84 -14.07 17.24
N ALA A 15 30.33 -15.25 17.57
CA ALA A 15 29.78 -16.20 16.61
C ALA A 15 28.42 -15.67 16.13
N ILE A 16 28.44 -14.54 15.43
CA ILE A 16 27.36 -14.15 14.54
C ILE A 16 28.02 -14.05 13.18
N ASP A 17 28.00 -15.17 12.45
CA ASP A 17 28.16 -15.10 11.00
C ASP A 17 27.17 -14.04 10.53
N PRO A 18 27.61 -12.96 9.87
CA PRO A 18 26.68 -11.98 9.35
C PRO A 18 25.81 -12.72 8.35
N VAL A 19 24.54 -12.93 8.69
CA VAL A 19 23.57 -13.52 7.79
C VAL A 19 23.60 -12.65 6.55
N ASN A 20 24.17 -13.18 5.47
CA ASN A 20 24.31 -12.48 4.21
C ASN A 20 22.94 -12.50 3.55
N PHE A 21 22.01 -11.68 4.05
CA PHE A 21 20.70 -11.46 3.47
C PHE A 21 20.90 -10.85 2.09
N ARG A 22 20.97 -11.72 1.08
CA ARG A 22 20.93 -11.32 -0.32
C ARG A 22 19.46 -11.27 -0.71
N VAL A 23 18.96 -10.05 -0.85
CA VAL A 23 17.66 -9.78 -1.46
C VAL A 23 17.64 -10.48 -2.82
N ASN A 24 16.71 -11.41 -2.99
CA ASN A 24 16.51 -12.11 -4.26
C ASN A 24 15.37 -11.48 -5.06
N GLU A 25 15.12 -11.99 -6.26
CA GLU A 25 14.06 -11.49 -7.14
C GLU A 25 12.66 -11.62 -6.51
N ASP A 26 12.39 -12.72 -5.80
CA ASP A 26 11.10 -12.94 -5.14
C ASP A 26 10.86 -11.91 -4.02
N ASP A 27 11.90 -11.56 -3.25
CA ASP A 27 11.82 -10.52 -2.23
C ASP A 27 11.48 -9.15 -2.85
N LEU A 28 12.08 -8.83 -4.00
CA LEU A 28 11.81 -7.60 -4.74
C LEU A 28 10.40 -7.58 -5.34
N LEU A 29 9.89 -8.72 -5.79
CA LEU A 29 8.50 -8.84 -6.24
C LEU A 29 7.51 -8.64 -5.09
N ILE A 30 7.79 -9.16 -3.90
CA ILE A 30 6.97 -8.92 -2.70
C ILE A 30 6.96 -7.42 -2.36
N LEU A 31 8.13 -6.78 -2.32
CA LEU A 31 8.24 -5.34 -2.06
C LEU A 31 7.52 -4.52 -3.13
N ALA A 32 7.64 -4.91 -4.39
CA ALA A 32 6.93 -4.22 -5.45
C ALA A 32 5.43 -4.30 -5.25
N ARG A 33 4.87 -5.51 -5.02
CA ARG A 33 3.43 -5.72 -4.73
C ARG A 33 2.94 -4.82 -3.60
N HIS A 34 3.71 -4.70 -2.52
CA HIS A 34 3.40 -3.78 -1.42
C HIS A 34 3.27 -2.32 -1.90
N TRP A 35 4.27 -1.81 -2.63
CA TRP A 35 4.24 -0.43 -3.14
C TRP A 35 3.13 -0.18 -4.17
N MET A 36 2.79 -1.17 -5.00
CA MET A 36 1.59 -1.07 -5.87
C MET A 36 0.32 -0.94 -5.06
N GLY A 37 0.21 -1.72 -3.97
CA GLY A 37 -0.90 -1.64 -3.04
C GLY A 37 -1.06 -0.23 -2.49
N VAL A 38 0.02 0.38 -2.00
CA VAL A 38 0.04 1.78 -1.51
C VAL A 38 -0.45 2.79 -2.56
N ILE A 39 -0.06 2.62 -3.83
CA ILE A 39 -0.52 3.50 -4.92
C ILE A 39 -2.01 3.29 -5.18
N HIS A 40 -2.45 2.03 -5.28
CA HIS A 40 -3.84 1.69 -5.53
C HIS A 40 -4.74 2.17 -4.40
N ASP A 41 -4.27 2.02 -3.18
CA ASP A 41 -4.92 2.53 -2.00
C ASP A 41 -5.19 4.05 -2.15
N TYR A 42 -4.15 4.84 -2.39
CA TYR A 42 -4.33 6.27 -2.60
C TYR A 42 -5.28 6.59 -3.76
N GLN A 43 -5.15 5.89 -4.90
CA GLN A 43 -6.01 6.09 -6.07
C GLN A 43 -7.47 5.70 -5.83
N GLN A 44 -7.72 4.64 -5.05
CA GLN A 44 -9.07 4.24 -4.67
C GLN A 44 -9.69 5.28 -3.76
N PHE A 45 -8.94 5.83 -2.80
CA PHE A 45 -9.43 6.92 -1.99
C PHE A 45 -9.86 8.12 -2.85
N LEU A 46 -9.00 8.55 -3.79
CA LEU A 46 -9.35 9.62 -4.73
C LEU A 46 -10.63 9.28 -5.54
N PHE A 47 -10.77 8.02 -5.97
CA PHE A 47 -11.91 7.56 -6.74
C PHE A 47 -13.22 7.60 -5.96
N TYR A 48 -13.25 7.03 -4.75
CA TYR A 48 -14.45 6.92 -3.93
C TYR A 48 -14.87 8.24 -3.31
N TYR A 49 -13.92 9.06 -2.85
CA TYR A 49 -14.22 10.24 -2.05
C TYR A 49 -14.04 11.55 -2.82
N GLN A 50 -13.44 11.52 -4.01
CA GLN A 50 -13.13 12.72 -4.81
C GLN A 50 -12.33 13.78 -4.03
N GLN A 51 -11.63 13.33 -2.99
CA GLN A 51 -10.82 14.13 -2.10
C GLN A 51 -9.38 13.64 -2.16
N SER A 52 -8.44 14.53 -1.86
CA SER A 52 -7.03 14.19 -1.71
C SER A 52 -6.55 14.61 -0.34
N TRP A 53 -5.65 13.84 0.26
CA TRP A 53 -4.92 14.28 1.44
C TRP A 53 -3.41 14.25 1.18
N SER A 54 -2.70 15.16 1.83
CA SER A 54 -1.29 15.45 1.51
C SER A 54 -0.33 14.31 1.86
N SER A 55 -0.55 13.61 2.97
CA SER A 55 0.27 12.48 3.40
C SER A 55 0.18 11.29 2.44
N GLY A 56 -1.00 11.00 1.90
CA GLY A 56 -1.27 9.90 0.97
C GLY A 56 -0.65 10.17 -0.39
N ARG A 57 -0.75 11.41 -0.88
CA ARG A 57 -0.04 11.82 -2.09
C ARG A 57 1.46 11.59 -1.96
N ARG A 58 2.08 12.07 -0.87
CA ARG A 58 3.52 11.88 -0.63
C ARG A 58 3.90 10.41 -0.51
N ARG A 59 3.05 9.60 0.11
CA ARG A 59 3.26 8.15 0.24
C ARG A 59 3.18 7.46 -1.13
N ALA A 60 2.23 7.84 -1.98
CA ALA A 60 2.12 7.35 -3.35
C ALA A 60 3.31 7.79 -4.21
N ASP A 61 3.74 9.05 -4.11
CA ASP A 61 4.93 9.56 -4.79
C ASP A 61 6.18 8.74 -4.39
N HIS A 62 6.37 8.48 -3.09
CA HIS A 62 7.44 7.63 -2.60
C HIS A 62 7.35 6.18 -3.10
N ALA A 63 6.13 5.63 -3.18
CA ALA A 63 5.90 4.29 -3.71
C ALA A 63 6.29 4.18 -5.19
N TYR A 64 5.99 5.20 -6.01
CA TYR A 64 6.46 5.27 -7.39
C TYR A 64 7.99 5.24 -7.45
N ASP A 65 8.69 6.04 -6.64
CA ASP A 65 10.16 6.04 -6.59
C ASP A 65 10.74 4.66 -6.22
N GLN A 66 10.10 3.92 -5.30
CA GLN A 66 10.56 2.59 -4.93
C GLN A 66 10.36 1.58 -6.06
N LEU A 67 9.26 1.68 -6.80
CA LEU A 67 8.98 0.79 -7.92
C LEU A 67 9.91 1.01 -9.09
N ASP A 68 10.28 2.26 -9.38
CA ASP A 68 11.29 2.58 -10.39
C ASP A 68 12.63 1.90 -10.05
N ARG A 69 13.06 2.00 -8.79
CA ARG A 69 14.29 1.32 -8.31
C ARG A 69 14.21 -0.19 -8.39
N ILE A 70 13.05 -0.77 -8.07
CA ILE A 70 12.86 -2.23 -8.17
C ILE A 70 12.89 -2.65 -9.64
N ALA A 71 12.22 -1.91 -10.53
CA ALA A 71 12.18 -2.18 -11.95
C ALA A 71 13.57 -2.13 -12.62
N GLU A 72 14.48 -1.27 -12.12
CA GLU A 72 15.89 -1.27 -12.56
C GLU A 72 16.62 -2.58 -12.26
N VAL A 73 16.21 -3.32 -11.21
CA VAL A 73 16.86 -4.57 -10.79
C VAL A 73 16.22 -5.80 -11.43
N ILE A 74 14.89 -5.91 -11.37
CA ILE A 74 14.16 -7.12 -11.85
C ILE A 74 13.63 -6.99 -13.28
N GLY A 75 13.70 -5.80 -13.86
CA GLY A 75 13.27 -5.52 -15.22
C GLY A 75 11.76 -5.27 -15.39
N GLY A 76 11.43 -4.66 -16.52
CA GLY A 76 10.06 -4.23 -16.84
C GLY A 76 9.06 -5.37 -17.03
N ASP A 77 9.48 -6.53 -17.51
CA ASP A 77 8.58 -7.68 -17.74
C ASP A 77 8.10 -8.31 -16.43
N ALA A 78 9.02 -8.52 -15.49
CA ALA A 78 8.69 -8.96 -14.13
C ALA A 78 7.74 -7.96 -13.46
N MET A 79 8.01 -6.65 -13.66
CA MET A 79 7.15 -5.61 -13.11
C MET A 79 5.77 -5.56 -13.73
N LYS A 80 5.66 -5.68 -15.05
CA LYS A 80 4.38 -5.75 -15.74
C LYS A 80 3.54 -6.93 -15.26
N LYS A 81 4.17 -8.09 -15.03
CA LYS A 81 3.49 -9.28 -14.51
C LYS A 81 2.93 -9.01 -13.10
N ALA A 82 3.75 -8.50 -12.19
CA ALA A 82 3.31 -8.18 -10.83
C ALA A 82 2.21 -7.10 -10.82
N TRP A 83 2.31 -6.08 -11.68
CA TRP A 83 1.24 -5.09 -11.89
C TRP A 83 -0.07 -5.75 -12.32
N GLY A 84 -0.01 -6.74 -13.22
CA GLY A 84 -1.18 -7.49 -13.68
C GLY A 84 -1.85 -8.27 -12.54
N GLU A 85 -1.07 -8.91 -11.68
CA GLU A 85 -1.57 -9.68 -10.54
C GLU A 85 -2.26 -8.76 -9.52
N VAL A 86 -1.63 -7.65 -9.11
CA VAL A 86 -2.25 -6.69 -8.18
C VAL A 86 -3.51 -6.08 -8.77
N ASN A 87 -3.50 -5.70 -10.06
CA ASN A 87 -4.71 -5.18 -10.71
C ASN A 87 -5.82 -6.25 -10.78
N SER A 88 -5.49 -7.53 -10.93
CA SER A 88 -6.47 -8.62 -10.93
C SER A 88 -7.10 -8.80 -9.55
N GLU A 89 -6.31 -8.78 -8.48
CA GLU A 89 -6.80 -8.85 -7.10
C GLU A 89 -7.71 -7.64 -6.78
N LEU A 90 -7.27 -6.45 -7.19
CA LEU A 90 -8.04 -5.22 -7.02
C LEU A 90 -9.38 -5.26 -7.77
N ARG A 91 -9.37 -5.72 -9.02
CA ARG A 91 -10.56 -5.93 -9.84
C ARG A 91 -11.54 -6.90 -9.18
N GLN A 92 -11.04 -8.00 -8.62
CA GLN A 92 -11.87 -8.96 -7.90
C GLN A 92 -12.49 -8.34 -6.65
N ARG A 93 -11.73 -7.55 -5.88
CA ARG A 93 -12.22 -6.85 -4.68
C ARG A 93 -13.29 -5.80 -5.00
N MET A 94 -13.11 -5.04 -6.08
CA MET A 94 -14.03 -3.96 -6.46
C MET A 94 -15.29 -4.45 -7.17
N GLY A 95 -15.22 -5.61 -7.83
CA GLY A 95 -16.23 -6.06 -8.78
C GLY A 95 -16.04 -5.45 -10.17
N GLU A 96 -16.51 -6.15 -11.19
CA GLU A 96 -16.26 -5.82 -12.60
C GLU A 96 -16.79 -4.43 -12.98
N ASP A 97 -18.03 -4.13 -12.62
CA ASP A 97 -18.69 -2.89 -13.02
C ASP A 97 -17.97 -1.66 -12.45
N VAL A 98 -17.61 -1.73 -11.17
CA VAL A 98 -16.84 -0.69 -10.48
C VAL A 98 -15.45 -0.56 -11.07
N TRP A 99 -14.80 -1.69 -11.38
CA TRP A 99 -13.49 -1.70 -12.02
C TRP A 99 -13.49 -0.97 -13.37
N GLN A 100 -14.51 -1.18 -14.19
CA GLN A 100 -14.64 -0.51 -15.49
C GLN A 100 -14.75 1.01 -15.31
N ILE A 101 -15.53 1.48 -14.33
CA ILE A 101 -15.66 2.92 -14.03
C ILE A 101 -14.33 3.47 -13.49
N TYR A 102 -13.67 2.74 -12.58
CA TYR A 102 -12.40 3.13 -12.00
C TYR A 102 -11.30 3.27 -13.07
N LYS A 103 -11.11 2.27 -13.93
CA LYS A 103 -10.04 2.28 -14.94
C LYS A 103 -10.34 3.13 -16.16
N TYR A 104 -11.57 3.06 -16.67
CA TYR A 104 -11.92 3.58 -18.00
C TYR A 104 -13.05 4.61 -17.98
N GLY A 105 -13.73 4.79 -16.85
CA GLY A 105 -14.77 5.80 -16.71
C GLY A 105 -14.20 7.22 -16.86
N ASP A 106 -14.99 8.08 -17.48
CA ASP A 106 -14.71 9.51 -17.53
C ASP A 106 -14.96 10.18 -16.17
N ALA A 107 -14.68 11.49 -16.10
CA ALA A 107 -14.87 12.26 -14.87
C ALA A 107 -16.33 12.27 -14.38
N GLU A 108 -17.31 12.24 -15.29
CA GLU A 108 -18.72 12.28 -14.93
C GLU A 108 -19.17 10.94 -14.35
N ALA A 109 -18.81 9.82 -14.99
CA ALA A 109 -19.11 8.47 -14.51
C ALA A 109 -18.49 8.20 -13.14
N ARG A 110 -17.24 8.64 -12.93
CA ARG A 110 -16.56 8.52 -11.63
C ARG A 110 -17.23 9.37 -10.56
N LYS A 111 -17.60 10.61 -10.89
CA LYS A 111 -18.30 11.49 -9.94
C LYS A 111 -19.66 10.92 -9.57
N ARG A 112 -20.45 10.45 -10.54
CA ARG A 112 -21.78 9.85 -10.29
C ARG A 112 -21.68 8.67 -9.33
N TYR A 113 -20.74 7.76 -9.60
CA TYR A 113 -20.52 6.60 -8.73
C TYR A 113 -20.06 7.00 -7.32
N SER A 114 -19.18 7.99 -7.20
CA SER A 114 -18.76 8.53 -5.91
C SER A 114 -19.93 9.15 -5.14
N ASP A 115 -20.76 9.99 -5.79
CA ASP A 115 -21.94 10.61 -5.18
C ASP A 115 -22.94 9.55 -4.68
N GLU A 116 -23.20 8.51 -5.48
CA GLU A 116 -24.08 7.38 -5.11
C GLU A 116 -23.52 6.59 -3.92
N THR A 117 -22.22 6.26 -3.96
CA THR A 117 -21.56 5.48 -2.91
C THR A 117 -21.51 6.25 -1.60
N TYR A 118 -21.20 7.56 -1.66
CA TYR A 118 -21.15 8.42 -0.48
C TYR A 118 -22.54 8.66 0.10
N GLY A 119 -23.55 8.84 -0.76
CA GLY A 119 -24.96 8.91 -0.33
C GLY A 119 -25.42 7.64 0.39
N ALA A 120 -25.05 6.46 -0.12
CA ALA A 120 -25.38 5.17 0.48
C ALA A 120 -24.61 4.91 1.81
N LEU A 121 -23.37 5.40 1.92
CA LEU A 121 -22.60 5.33 3.17
C LEU A 121 -23.25 6.19 4.27
N LEU A 122 -23.69 7.40 3.92
CA LEU A 122 -24.36 8.32 4.84
C LEU A 122 -25.79 7.88 5.20
N SER A 123 -26.48 7.16 4.31
CA SER A 123 -27.81 6.59 4.59
C SER A 123 -27.75 5.33 5.47
N GLY A 124 -26.56 4.78 5.71
CA GLY A 124 -26.36 3.55 6.47
C GLY A 124 -26.74 2.27 5.71
N GLU A 125 -26.92 2.37 4.38
CA GLU A 125 -27.29 1.24 3.52
C GLU A 125 -26.07 0.37 3.14
N VAL A 126 -24.86 0.85 3.40
CA VAL A 126 -23.61 0.12 3.18
C VAL A 126 -23.01 -0.32 4.53
N GLU A 127 -23.19 -1.59 4.90
CA GLU A 127 -22.45 -2.22 5.99
C GLU A 127 -20.97 -2.39 5.60
N GLY A 128 -20.16 -1.38 5.93
CA GLY A 128 -18.91 -1.56 6.66
C GLY A 128 -17.83 -2.53 6.14
N GLN A 129 -17.61 -2.69 4.83
CA GLN A 129 -16.36 -3.29 4.34
C GLN A 129 -15.21 -2.28 4.14
N PHE A 130 -15.54 -0.97 4.12
CA PHE A 130 -14.58 0.07 3.79
C PHE A 130 -13.82 0.64 5.00
N ALA A 131 -14.42 0.72 6.19
CA ALA A 131 -13.78 1.32 7.36
C ALA A 131 -12.61 0.48 7.92
N GLU A 132 -12.66 -0.85 7.80
CA GLU A 132 -11.65 -1.75 8.37
C GLU A 132 -10.33 -1.77 7.57
N SER A 133 -10.36 -1.40 6.28
CA SER A 133 -9.17 -1.43 5.41
C SER A 133 -8.19 -0.27 5.64
N TRP A 134 -8.60 0.79 6.34
CA TRP A 134 -7.85 2.05 6.43
C TRP A 134 -7.44 2.44 7.86
N GLY A 135 -7.86 1.67 8.86
CA GLY A 135 -7.80 2.05 10.28
C GLY A 135 -6.53 1.72 11.05
N ASP A 136 -5.51 1.06 10.48
CA ASP A 136 -4.37 0.53 11.26
C ASP A 136 -3.02 1.25 11.02
N GLY A 137 -3.02 2.41 10.35
CA GLY A 137 -1.77 3.05 9.88
C GLY A 137 -1.41 4.41 10.49
N GLY A 138 -2.25 5.00 11.33
CA GLY A 138 -2.01 6.30 11.96
C GLY A 138 -3.29 7.03 12.28
N ASP A 139 -3.32 7.70 13.43
CA ASP A 139 -4.41 8.48 14.01
C ASP A 139 -4.87 9.67 13.15
N ASP A 140 -5.28 9.44 11.90
CA ASP A 140 -6.04 10.42 11.14
C ASP A 140 -7.54 10.07 11.30
N PRO A 141 -8.32 10.92 12.00
CA PRO A 141 -9.76 10.70 12.09
C PRO A 141 -10.37 10.66 10.68
N PRO A 142 -11.49 9.93 10.47
CA PRO A 142 -12.25 10.07 9.24
C PRO A 142 -12.48 11.56 8.97
N PRO A 143 -12.49 12.01 7.70
CA PRO A 143 -12.68 13.42 7.38
C PRO A 143 -13.89 13.93 8.16
N SER A 144 -13.61 14.79 9.14
CA SER A 144 -14.60 15.38 10.02
C SER A 144 -15.68 16.00 9.16
N GLU A 145 -16.93 15.74 9.55
CA GLU A 145 -18.14 16.44 9.10
C GLU A 145 -17.85 17.93 8.98
N SER A 146 -17.42 18.35 7.79
CA SER A 146 -17.38 19.76 7.45
C SER A 146 -18.83 20.14 7.22
N GLN A 147 -19.42 20.70 8.27
CA GLN A 147 -20.76 21.24 8.32
C GLN A 147 -21.07 22.02 7.03
N PRO A 148 -22.33 22.00 6.57
CA PRO A 148 -22.72 22.82 5.43
C PRO A 148 -22.40 24.28 5.75
N ALA A 149 -21.71 24.95 4.82
CA ALA A 149 -21.61 26.39 4.83
C ALA A 149 -23.05 26.93 4.75
N LEU A 150 -23.54 27.45 5.86
CA LEU A 150 -24.71 28.32 5.88
C LEU A 150 -24.34 29.62 5.16
N ASP A 151 -25.29 30.10 4.36
CA ASP A 151 -25.24 31.22 3.39
C ASP A 151 -24.34 32.42 3.73
#